data_AF-A0A923NJI5-F1
#
_entry.id   AF-A0A923NJI5-F1
#
_cell.length_a   1.000
_cell.length_b   1.000
_cell.length_c   1.000
_cell.angle_alpha   90.00
_cell.angle_beta   90.00
_cell.angle_gamma   90.00
#
_symmetry.space_group_name_H-M   'P 1'
#
loop_
_entity.id
_entity.type
_entity.pdbx_description
1 polymer ?
#
loop_
_entity_poly.entity_id
_entity_poly.type
_entity_poly.pdbx_seq_one_letter_code
_entity_poly.pdbx_strand_id
1 'polypeptide(L)'
;MAIEALQYAITNAKNQGSGEHPTDNTPGETEPGTTLPDSVTTVPAPGQTPELVDVMPSVSDSDASTTKLQQAFDAANAARNTANDAGKRAITDANVSAVATDPAVVSAMRHLQDVMNNAANDNPEALTADPDIESATKAVQDAMNAAKSDRDAATTDANNLIGKVAPISNEPGVAEALQNLQDALNGTTTGSDIRDQVATKGLQDALQAEGQKRTTANNAAETAIDQAKQSKVAGDSAVQDALNHLQDVMNNAANNDPDALTPDDLKNAITAANTSRQTAVDAAETLLQQTAPLSNESAVSQSADKLNDLLDALKDDVVSNDPTTAELLITATATAKSLRDDANDTAETTIDGVQNDDVANEPSVQAAIDRLRDVMNEAAANNENNLTVDIQRAAIDALNAANDTAKVNQATAREAADSAISQTAPVSNESAVKDAQDKLQSLINDPTSTAKNIEGATKTPLQEALAADNEKRDSATTTGNQLIETTNAGATSNEPLVQKALADLQNVVNEAAMDTPNALTKDIQASAQKALEDAISGADAKQQEARDAAQDLIGKTAPVSNEVATAQARNALESVLANTLATANDIEEATQ
;
A
#
# COMPACT_ATOMS: atom_id res chain seq x y z
N MET A 1 8.02 -6.83 2.00
CA MET A 1 8.76 -5.55 2.04
C MET A 1 7.96 -4.39 2.62
N ALA A 2 6.92 -3.83 1.96
CA ALA A 2 6.17 -2.69 2.56
C ALA A 2 5.39 -3.07 3.85
N ILE A 3 4.80 -4.27 3.89
CA ILE A 3 4.04 -4.81 5.04
C ILE A 3 4.96 -5.05 6.26
N GLU A 4 6.14 -5.62 6.02
CA GLU A 4 7.14 -5.86 7.08
C GLU A 4 7.73 -4.54 7.61
N ALA A 5 7.88 -3.52 6.76
CA ALA A 5 8.34 -2.20 7.20
C ALA A 5 7.32 -1.52 8.13
N LEU A 6 6.01 -1.65 7.85
CA LEU A 6 4.95 -1.11 8.71
C LEU A 6 4.91 -1.83 10.07
N GLN A 7 5.00 -3.17 10.07
CA GLN A 7 5.02 -3.96 11.32
C GLN A 7 6.33 -3.78 12.12
N TYR A 8 7.46 -3.58 11.45
CA TYR A 8 8.75 -3.30 12.10
C TYR A 8 8.77 -1.93 12.77
N ALA A 9 8.18 -0.91 12.13
CA ALA A 9 8.02 0.43 12.71
C ALA A 9 7.15 0.43 13.97
N ILE A 10 6.06 -0.35 13.98
CA ILE A 10 5.17 -0.51 15.15
C ILE A 10 5.86 -1.21 16.32
N THR A 11 6.78 -2.15 16.03
CA THR A 11 7.43 -2.97 17.06
C THR A 11 8.60 -2.23 17.73
N ASN A 12 9.35 -1.42 16.97
CA ASN A 12 10.49 -0.67 17.53
C ASN A 12 10.08 0.46 18.47
N ALA A 13 8.86 1.00 18.35
CA ALA A 13 8.34 2.03 19.24
C ALA A 13 8.07 1.54 20.68
N LYS A 14 8.00 0.22 20.93
CA LYS A 14 7.64 -0.35 22.23
C LYS A 14 8.80 -0.81 23.12
N ASN A 15 10.02 -0.95 22.58
CA ASN A 15 11.06 -1.76 23.23
C ASN A 15 12.33 -1.01 23.69
N GLN A 16 12.37 0.32 23.72
CA GLN A 16 13.60 1.07 24.07
C GLN A 16 13.61 1.77 25.44
N GLY A 17 12.84 1.31 26.43
CA GLY A 17 12.80 1.91 27.76
C GLY A 17 12.90 0.90 28.89
N SER A 18 14.07 0.32 29.15
CA SER A 18 14.41 -0.27 30.46
C SER A 18 15.87 -0.74 30.50
N GLY A 19 16.76 0.12 30.99
CA GLY A 19 18.06 -0.28 31.51
C GLY A 19 17.99 -0.36 33.03
N GLU A 20 17.93 -1.58 33.57
CA GLU A 20 18.06 -1.84 35.02
C GLU A 20 19.48 -1.55 35.50
N HIS A 21 19.62 -1.01 36.71
CA HIS A 21 20.89 -0.96 37.45
C HIS A 21 20.74 -1.65 38.82
N PRO A 22 21.70 -2.50 39.24
CA PRO A 22 21.61 -3.27 40.47
C PRO A 22 22.06 -2.46 41.70
N THR A 23 21.40 -2.71 42.82
CA THR A 23 21.77 -2.28 44.18
C THR A 23 22.76 -3.25 44.80
N ASP A 24 23.81 -2.77 45.47
CA ASP A 24 24.60 -3.57 46.42
C ASP A 24 24.80 -2.83 47.76
N ASN A 25 25.09 -3.64 48.77
CA ASN A 25 24.67 -3.60 50.15
C ASN A 25 25.91 -3.53 51.06
N THR A 26 25.96 -2.57 52.01
CA THR A 26 26.44 -2.72 53.43
C THR A 26 27.90 -3.22 53.72
N PRO A 27 28.38 -3.39 54.99
CA PRO A 27 28.23 -2.67 56.28
C PRO A 27 29.55 -2.51 57.13
N GLY A 28 29.46 -1.83 58.29
CA GLY A 28 30.23 -2.14 59.53
C GLY A 28 31.45 -1.26 59.83
N GLU A 29 31.90 -0.99 61.06
CA GLU A 29 31.51 -1.38 62.43
C GLU A 29 32.34 -0.52 63.44
N THR A 30 31.71 -0.14 64.57
CA THR A 30 32.21 -0.13 65.99
C THR A 30 33.29 0.84 66.53
N GLU A 31 32.93 1.41 67.71
CA GLU A 31 33.73 2.13 68.73
C GLU A 31 34.74 1.21 69.51
N PRO A 32 35.26 1.47 70.75
CA PRO A 32 35.33 2.67 71.65
C PRO A 32 36.66 2.83 72.46
N GLY A 33 36.74 3.81 73.38
CA GLY A 33 37.55 3.72 74.62
C GLY A 33 38.27 5.01 75.07
N THR A 34 37.78 5.74 76.11
CA THR A 34 38.24 5.75 77.55
C THR A 34 39.68 6.29 77.77
N THR A 35 40.08 7.16 78.72
CA THR A 35 39.60 7.64 80.03
C THR A 35 40.53 8.77 80.57
N LEU A 36 40.00 9.61 81.47
CA LEU A 36 40.63 10.52 82.49
C LEU A 36 41.71 9.81 83.39
N PRO A 37 42.46 10.42 84.37
CA PRO A 37 42.15 11.64 85.18
C PRO A 37 43.34 12.52 85.74
N ASP A 38 42.98 13.61 86.48
CA ASP A 38 43.52 14.13 87.78
C ASP A 38 45.03 14.45 87.99
N SER A 39 45.53 15.40 88.80
CA SER A 39 44.99 16.28 89.86
C SER A 39 46.14 17.17 90.46
N VAL A 40 45.76 18.32 91.09
CA VAL A 40 46.17 18.77 92.47
C VAL A 40 47.45 19.64 92.75
N THR A 41 47.18 20.91 93.18
CA THR A 41 47.75 21.72 94.33
C THR A 41 49.22 22.19 94.35
N THR A 42 49.71 23.28 94.99
CA THR A 42 49.25 24.38 95.89
C THR A 42 50.39 25.43 96.06
N VAL A 43 50.03 26.72 96.19
CA VAL A 43 50.48 27.88 97.07
C VAL A 43 51.73 27.66 97.98
N PRO A 44 52.59 28.65 98.38
CA PRO A 44 52.26 30.06 98.70
C PRO A 44 53.33 31.20 98.51
N ALA A 45 52.88 32.45 98.76
CA ALA A 45 53.64 33.71 99.02
C ALA A 45 54.29 33.69 100.44
N PRO A 46 55.03 34.71 101.01
CA PRO A 46 54.86 36.18 100.86
C PRO A 46 56.09 37.11 101.08
N GLY A 47 55.89 38.44 101.01
CA GLY A 47 56.38 39.36 102.05
C GLY A 47 57.37 40.48 101.67
N GLN A 48 56.86 41.70 101.47
CA GLN A 48 57.60 42.97 101.62
C GLN A 48 57.67 43.40 103.10
N THR A 49 58.73 44.13 103.48
CA THR A 49 58.79 45.05 104.63
C THR A 49 59.58 46.30 104.26
N PRO A 50 59.23 47.49 104.82
CA PRO A 50 60.18 48.59 104.88
C PRO A 50 60.36 49.20 106.29
N GLU A 51 61.49 49.90 106.39
CA GLU A 51 61.83 51.08 107.21
C GLU A 51 62.55 50.98 108.59
N LEU A 52 63.76 51.59 108.55
CA LEU A 52 64.42 52.55 109.48
C LEU A 52 64.96 52.07 110.84
N VAL A 53 66.27 52.25 111.06
CA VAL A 53 66.89 53.24 112.00
C VAL A 53 68.41 53.36 111.72
N ASP A 54 68.89 54.59 111.91
CA ASP A 54 70.22 55.21 111.76
C ASP A 54 71.33 54.72 112.74
N VAL A 55 72.58 55.13 112.48
CA VAL A 55 73.82 55.11 113.32
C VAL A 55 74.88 53.98 113.14
N MET A 56 75.91 54.30 112.34
CA MET A 56 77.38 53.98 112.36
C MET A 56 77.97 52.62 112.87
N PRO A 57 79.14 52.20 112.32
CA PRO A 57 79.39 50.84 111.86
C PRO A 57 80.01 49.91 112.91
N SER A 58 79.66 48.63 112.82
CA SER A 58 80.47 47.52 113.32
C SER A 58 80.63 46.46 112.22
N VAL A 59 81.62 45.58 112.35
CA VAL A 59 82.20 44.69 111.32
C VAL A 59 81.22 43.56 110.86
N SER A 60 79.92 43.82 110.90
CA SER A 60 78.81 43.02 110.39
C SER A 60 78.11 43.61 109.15
N ASP A 61 78.38 44.87 108.77
CA ASP A 61 77.73 45.56 107.64
C ASP A 61 78.35 45.27 106.25
N SER A 62 79.64 44.91 106.16
CA SER A 62 80.26 44.52 104.88
C SER A 62 79.71 43.19 104.34
N ASP A 63 79.37 42.27 105.26
CA ASP A 63 78.68 41.03 104.93
C ASP A 63 77.24 41.31 104.45
N ALA A 64 76.56 42.32 105.02
CA ALA A 64 75.21 42.71 104.61
C ALA A 64 75.17 43.38 103.22
N SER A 65 76.13 44.25 102.87
CA SER A 65 76.22 44.87 101.54
C SER A 65 76.66 43.89 100.44
N THR A 66 77.61 43.00 100.74
CA THR A 66 78.03 41.94 99.80
C THR A 66 76.89 40.94 99.58
N THR A 67 76.13 40.63 100.63
CA THR A 67 74.91 39.80 100.54
C THR A 67 73.81 40.47 99.72
N LYS A 68 73.58 41.79 99.87
CA LYS A 68 72.61 42.54 99.05
C LYS A 68 72.99 42.60 97.57
N LEU A 69 74.27 42.80 97.25
CA LEU A 69 74.76 42.78 95.88
C LEU A 69 74.63 41.39 95.25
N GLN A 70 74.98 40.34 96.00
CA GLN A 70 74.82 38.96 95.55
C GLN A 70 73.34 38.60 95.35
N GLN A 71 72.46 39.01 96.27
CA GLN A 71 71.00 38.85 96.11
C GLN A 71 70.46 39.58 94.88
N ALA A 72 70.95 40.79 94.59
CA ALA A 72 70.57 41.54 93.39
C ALA A 72 71.09 40.88 92.10
N PHE A 73 72.31 40.35 92.12
CA PHE A 73 72.88 39.59 91.02
C PHE A 73 72.10 38.29 90.77
N ASP A 74 71.86 37.50 91.82
CA ASP A 74 71.12 36.24 91.73
C ASP A 74 69.67 36.49 91.29
N ALA A 75 69.03 37.55 91.77
CA ALA A 75 67.69 37.96 91.34
C ALA A 75 67.66 38.38 89.86
N ALA A 76 68.63 39.19 89.41
CA ALA A 76 68.73 39.58 88.00
C ALA A 76 69.03 38.38 87.09
N ASN A 77 69.87 37.46 87.54
CA ASN A 77 70.21 36.25 86.80
C ASN A 77 69.03 35.26 86.76
N ALA A 78 68.28 35.13 87.86
CA ALA A 78 67.06 34.35 87.92
C ALA A 78 65.95 34.93 87.02
N ALA A 79 65.77 36.25 87.02
CA ALA A 79 64.83 36.94 86.14
C ALA A 79 65.21 36.74 84.67
N ARG A 80 66.49 36.94 84.31
CA ARG A 80 67.00 36.70 82.95
C ARG A 80 66.80 35.26 82.49
N ASN A 81 67.11 34.28 83.35
CA ASN A 81 66.92 32.87 83.03
C ASN A 81 65.42 32.56 82.81
N THR A 82 64.55 33.10 83.64
CA THR A 82 63.09 32.96 83.51
C THR A 82 62.59 33.55 82.19
N ALA A 83 63.01 34.77 81.84
CA ALA A 83 62.64 35.42 80.58
C ALA A 83 63.19 34.67 79.35
N ASN A 84 64.42 34.15 79.41
CA ASN A 84 64.99 33.33 78.35
C ASN A 84 64.27 31.99 78.18
N ASP A 85 63.86 31.34 79.27
CA ASP A 85 63.10 30.10 79.19
C ASP A 85 61.69 30.37 78.64
N ALA A 86 61.07 31.50 79.00
CA ALA A 86 59.82 31.96 78.39
C ALA A 86 59.98 32.26 76.89
N GLY A 87 61.05 32.93 76.48
CA GLY A 87 61.36 33.22 75.09
C GLY A 87 61.62 31.97 74.26
N LYS A 88 62.43 31.02 74.77
CA LYS A 88 62.64 29.70 74.12
C LYS A 88 61.34 28.93 73.96
N ARG A 89 60.48 28.95 74.98
CA ARG A 89 59.16 28.33 74.92
C ARG A 89 58.29 29.00 73.86
N ALA A 90 58.25 30.33 73.79
CA ALA A 90 57.50 31.04 72.76
C ALA A 90 57.99 30.75 71.33
N ILE A 91 59.30 30.65 71.11
CA ILE A 91 59.88 30.22 69.81
C ILE A 91 59.48 28.77 69.49
N THR A 92 59.53 27.89 70.48
CA THR A 92 59.16 26.47 70.31
C THR A 92 57.69 26.33 69.98
N ASP A 93 56.82 26.97 70.76
CA ASP A 93 55.36 26.99 70.57
C ASP A 93 54.99 27.59 69.21
N ALA A 94 55.67 28.66 68.79
CA ALA A 94 55.47 29.27 67.48
C ALA A 94 55.91 28.36 66.33
N ASN A 95 57.04 27.66 66.45
CA ASN A 95 57.56 26.74 65.43
C ASN A 95 56.67 25.51 65.22
N VAL A 96 55.99 25.04 66.26
CA VAL A 96 55.06 23.89 66.16
C VAL A 96 53.62 24.35 65.89
N SER A 97 53.37 25.66 65.84
CA SER A 97 52.06 26.20 65.52
C SER A 97 51.75 26.04 64.04
N ALA A 98 50.47 25.93 63.71
CA ALA A 98 50.03 25.87 62.32
C ALA A 98 50.02 27.26 61.62
N VAL A 99 50.67 28.26 62.23
CA VAL A 99 50.99 29.57 61.64
C VAL A 99 52.50 29.84 61.68
N ALA A 100 53.32 28.81 61.91
CA ALA A 100 54.79 28.92 62.00
C ALA A 100 55.43 29.53 60.75
N THR A 101 54.79 29.38 59.59
CA THR A 101 55.23 29.89 58.29
C THR A 101 54.71 31.30 57.98
N ASP A 102 53.84 31.86 58.82
CA ASP A 102 53.31 33.21 58.62
C ASP A 102 54.46 34.25 58.68
N PRO A 103 54.58 35.16 57.70
CA PRO A 103 55.69 36.11 57.63
C PRO A 103 55.84 36.99 58.88
N ALA A 104 54.73 37.36 59.55
CA ALA A 104 54.76 38.16 60.76
C ALA A 104 55.21 37.34 61.97
N VAL A 105 54.78 36.08 62.07
CA VAL A 105 55.22 35.12 63.11
C VAL A 105 56.72 34.84 62.97
N VAL A 106 57.18 34.50 61.76
CA VAL A 106 58.60 34.27 61.47
C VAL A 106 59.45 35.51 61.82
N SER A 107 58.97 36.70 61.48
CA SER A 107 59.66 37.96 61.78
C SER A 107 59.74 38.23 63.28
N ALA A 108 58.66 37.99 64.02
CA ALA A 108 58.62 38.14 65.47
C ALA A 108 59.53 37.13 66.18
N MET A 109 59.55 35.87 65.73
CA MET A 109 60.43 34.83 66.27
C MET A 109 61.91 35.17 66.06
N ARG A 110 62.25 35.69 64.87
CA ARG A 110 63.60 36.16 64.57
C ARG A 110 63.99 37.33 65.48
N HIS A 111 63.09 38.30 65.67
CA HIS A 111 63.33 39.42 66.58
C HIS A 111 63.55 38.96 68.03
N LEU A 112 62.74 38.03 68.54
CA LEU A 112 62.92 37.45 69.86
C LEU A 112 64.26 36.71 70.00
N GLN A 113 64.66 35.95 68.99
CA GLN A 113 65.96 35.28 68.97
C GLN A 113 67.13 36.29 68.99
N ASP A 114 67.01 37.39 68.25
CA ASP A 114 68.00 38.47 68.23
C ASP A 114 68.10 39.16 69.60
N VAL A 115 66.97 39.45 70.26
CA VAL A 115 66.93 40.06 71.60
C VAL A 115 67.53 39.11 72.66
N MET A 116 67.23 37.81 72.60
CA MET A 116 67.83 36.81 73.49
C MET A 116 69.34 36.65 73.29
N ASN A 117 69.80 36.69 72.03
CA ASN A 117 71.23 36.67 71.70
C ASN A 117 71.95 37.93 72.21
N ASN A 118 71.32 39.10 72.08
CA ASN A 118 71.86 40.36 72.60
C ASN A 118 71.97 40.32 74.13
N ALA A 119 70.94 39.82 74.82
CA ALA A 119 70.94 39.65 76.27
C ALA A 119 72.00 38.66 76.77
N ALA A 120 72.27 37.58 76.02
CA ALA A 120 73.32 36.61 76.36
C ALA A 120 74.74 37.16 76.23
N ASN A 121 74.94 38.22 75.44
CA ASN A 121 76.23 38.86 75.18
C ASN A 121 76.46 40.16 75.97
N ASP A 122 75.64 40.43 76.99
CA ASP A 122 75.75 41.62 77.87
C ASP A 122 75.68 42.96 77.09
N ASN A 123 74.93 42.99 75.98
CA ASN A 123 74.75 44.19 75.18
C ASN A 123 73.98 45.27 75.98
N PRO A 124 74.47 46.52 76.06
CA PRO A 124 73.81 47.61 76.78
C PRO A 124 72.38 47.91 76.32
N GLU A 125 72.01 47.53 75.10
CA GLU A 125 70.64 47.62 74.57
C GLU A 125 69.68 46.53 75.10
N ALA A 126 70.17 45.60 75.93
CA ALA A 126 69.41 44.52 76.55
C ALA A 126 69.60 44.44 78.08
N LEU A 127 70.13 45.51 78.71
CA LEU A 127 70.50 45.59 80.13
C LEU A 127 69.35 46.01 81.07
N THR A 128 68.25 45.26 81.09
CA THR A 128 67.43 44.98 82.28
C THR A 128 66.46 43.86 81.88
N ALA A 129 66.46 42.76 82.62
CA ALA A 129 65.76 41.54 82.28
C ALA A 129 64.20 41.62 82.35
N ASP A 130 63.60 42.81 82.31
CA ASP A 130 62.17 43.03 82.63
C ASP A 130 61.31 43.56 81.45
N PRO A 131 61.72 44.47 80.54
CA PRO A 131 60.84 44.89 79.44
C PRO A 131 61.12 44.28 78.06
N ASP A 132 62.37 44.04 77.65
CA ASP A 132 62.67 43.80 76.22
C ASP A 132 62.45 42.36 75.74
N ILE A 133 62.94 41.35 76.47
CA ILE A 133 62.66 39.93 76.17
C ILE A 133 61.17 39.65 76.36
N GLU A 134 60.54 40.23 77.39
CA GLU A 134 59.10 40.11 77.62
C GLU A 134 58.30 40.74 76.48
N SER A 135 58.67 41.93 76.02
CA SER A 135 58.03 42.60 74.88
C SER A 135 58.19 41.82 73.57
N ALA A 136 59.38 41.29 73.28
CA ALA A 136 59.61 40.47 72.09
C ALA A 136 58.88 39.11 72.19
N THR A 137 58.79 38.52 73.38
CA THR A 137 57.98 37.32 73.64
C THR A 137 56.50 37.60 73.42
N LYS A 138 56.02 38.76 73.87
CA LYS A 138 54.65 39.22 73.64
C LYS A 138 54.38 39.49 72.16
N ALA A 139 55.33 40.05 71.42
CA ALA A 139 55.22 40.27 69.98
C ALA A 139 55.08 38.94 69.20
N VAL A 140 55.78 37.88 69.61
CA VAL A 140 55.60 36.53 69.05
C VAL A 140 54.20 35.99 69.34
N GLN A 141 53.70 36.14 70.57
CA GLN A 141 52.34 35.74 70.93
C GLN A 141 51.27 36.54 70.15
N ASP A 142 51.45 37.84 69.99
CA ASP A 142 50.52 38.69 69.25
C ASP A 142 50.53 38.38 67.75
N ALA A 143 51.71 38.16 67.16
CA ALA A 143 51.82 37.71 65.78
C ALA A 143 51.14 36.35 65.58
N MET A 144 51.34 35.40 66.49
CA MET A 144 50.66 34.10 66.43
C MET A 144 49.15 34.23 66.55
N ASN A 145 48.66 35.07 67.48
CA ASN A 145 47.23 35.30 67.66
C ASN A 145 46.60 35.97 66.43
N ALA A 146 47.28 36.97 65.84
CA ALA A 146 46.82 37.65 64.63
C ALA A 146 46.79 36.69 63.44
N ALA A 147 47.86 35.92 63.21
CA ALA A 147 47.92 34.93 62.13
C ALA A 147 46.89 33.81 62.31
N LYS A 148 46.67 33.37 63.56
CA LYS A 148 45.63 32.40 63.89
C LYS A 148 44.23 32.96 63.60
N SER A 149 43.96 34.19 64.01
CA SER A 149 42.69 34.86 63.73
C SER A 149 42.45 35.06 62.24
N ASP A 150 43.49 35.44 61.49
CA ASP A 150 43.40 35.63 60.03
C ASP A 150 43.10 34.31 59.31
N ARG A 151 43.80 33.24 59.70
CA ARG A 151 43.54 31.91 59.16
C ARG A 151 42.15 31.40 59.54
N ASP A 152 41.73 31.57 60.80
CA ASP A 152 40.39 31.15 61.24
C ASP A 152 39.29 31.92 60.46
N ALA A 153 39.52 33.20 60.12
CA ALA A 153 38.65 33.97 59.22
C ALA A 153 38.67 33.43 57.78
N ALA A 154 39.85 33.15 57.21
CA ALA A 154 39.96 32.56 55.87
C ALA A 154 39.28 31.18 55.77
N THR A 155 39.44 30.34 56.81
CA THR A 155 38.75 29.05 56.93
C THR A 155 37.25 29.23 57.03
N THR A 156 36.78 30.24 57.77
CA THR A 156 35.34 30.56 57.85
C THR A 156 34.79 30.97 56.49
N ASP A 157 35.50 31.83 55.75
CA ASP A 157 35.09 32.27 54.41
C ASP A 157 35.09 31.11 53.41
N ALA A 158 36.11 30.25 53.44
CA ALA A 158 36.20 29.06 52.61
C ALA A 158 35.06 28.07 52.91
N ASN A 159 34.78 27.77 54.18
CA ASN A 159 33.65 26.91 54.58
C ASN A 159 32.31 27.50 54.18
N ASN A 160 32.14 28.83 54.27
CA ASN A 160 30.95 29.52 53.78
C ASN A 160 30.79 29.40 52.25
N LEU A 161 31.89 29.36 51.50
CA LEU A 161 31.87 29.15 50.06
C LEU A 161 31.56 27.69 49.70
N ILE A 162 32.17 26.73 50.40
CA ILE A 162 31.88 25.30 50.28
C ILE A 162 30.39 25.03 50.52
N GLY A 163 29.79 25.67 51.53
CA GLY A 163 28.34 25.54 51.80
C GLY A 163 27.43 26.07 50.68
N LYS A 164 27.96 26.73 49.65
CA LYS A 164 27.22 27.37 48.54
C LYS A 164 27.46 26.73 47.18
N VAL A 165 28.18 25.61 47.10
CA VAL A 165 28.53 25.00 45.80
C VAL A 165 27.36 24.23 45.16
N ALA A 166 26.36 23.83 45.94
CA ALA A 166 25.14 23.22 45.40
C ALA A 166 24.27 24.28 44.67
N PRO A 167 23.60 23.92 43.56
CA PRO A 167 23.48 22.57 43.01
C PRO A 167 24.54 22.20 41.96
N ILE A 168 25.64 22.94 41.86
CA ILE A 168 26.66 22.77 40.81
C ILE A 168 27.93 22.06 41.28
N SER A 169 27.83 21.29 42.36
CA SER A 169 29.01 20.73 43.03
C SER A 169 29.58 19.48 42.35
N ASN A 170 28.78 18.82 41.50
CA ASN A 170 29.21 17.63 40.75
C ASN A 170 29.84 17.98 39.40
N GLU A 171 29.79 19.24 38.97
CA GLU A 171 30.40 19.66 37.73
C GLU A 171 31.92 19.52 37.83
N PRO A 172 32.59 18.94 36.82
CA PRO A 172 34.00 18.60 36.90
C PRO A 172 34.89 19.76 37.36
N GLY A 173 34.66 20.97 36.86
CA GLY A 173 35.42 22.16 37.25
C GLY A 173 35.18 22.61 38.69
N VAL A 174 33.95 22.47 39.21
CA VAL A 174 33.61 22.84 40.59
C VAL A 174 34.11 21.77 41.56
N ALA A 175 33.95 20.48 41.22
CA ALA A 175 34.45 19.37 42.02
C ALA A 175 35.98 19.42 42.18
N GLU A 176 36.71 19.71 41.10
CA GLU A 176 38.17 19.89 41.13
C GLU A 176 38.57 21.10 41.99
N ALA A 177 37.92 22.24 41.82
CA ALA A 177 38.21 23.43 42.62
C ALA A 177 37.84 23.27 44.11
N LEU A 178 36.78 22.51 44.40
CA LEU A 178 36.38 22.13 45.75
C LEU A 178 37.46 21.27 46.42
N GLN A 179 38.00 20.28 45.70
CA GLN A 179 39.10 19.45 46.18
C GLN A 179 40.35 20.29 46.47
N ASN A 180 40.73 21.20 45.56
CA ASN A 180 41.87 22.10 45.76
C ASN A 180 41.71 23.00 46.99
N LEU A 181 40.49 23.50 47.25
CA LEU A 181 40.20 24.29 48.45
C LEU A 181 40.23 23.43 49.72
N GLN A 182 39.72 22.20 49.68
CA GLN A 182 39.79 21.26 50.81
C GLN A 182 41.23 20.88 51.15
N ASP A 183 42.08 20.67 50.13
CA ASP A 183 43.50 20.38 50.33
C ASP A 183 44.22 21.58 50.97
N ALA A 184 43.91 22.81 50.56
CA ALA A 184 44.42 24.03 51.18
C ALA A 184 43.93 24.18 52.64
N LEU A 185 42.68 23.81 52.96
CA LEU A 185 42.16 23.85 54.32
C LEU A 185 42.79 22.81 55.26
N ASN A 186 43.18 21.65 54.71
CA ASN A 186 43.79 20.55 55.45
C ASN A 186 45.32 20.69 55.63
N GLY A 187 45.95 21.68 54.99
CA GLY A 187 47.40 21.94 55.05
C GLY A 187 47.87 22.85 56.21
N THR A 188 49.18 23.10 56.30
CA THR A 188 49.79 24.09 57.23
C THR A 188 49.93 25.49 56.58
N THR A 189 49.03 25.82 55.68
CA THR A 189 49.05 27.04 54.86
C THR A 189 48.56 28.26 55.64
N THR A 190 49.00 29.45 55.23
CA THR A 190 48.61 30.71 55.87
C THR A 190 47.19 31.14 55.46
N GLY A 191 46.59 32.10 56.18
CA GLY A 191 45.30 32.67 55.78
C GLY A 191 45.34 33.33 54.39
N SER A 192 46.50 33.85 53.97
CA SER A 192 46.71 34.35 52.60
C SER A 192 46.66 33.24 51.56
N ASP A 193 47.34 32.12 51.80
CA ASP A 193 47.38 30.98 50.87
C ASP A 193 46.00 30.32 50.66
N ILE A 194 45.14 30.34 51.69
CA ILE A 194 43.74 29.87 51.56
C ILE A 194 42.94 30.82 50.64
N ARG A 195 43.24 32.12 50.70
CA ARG A 195 42.60 33.17 49.87
C ARG A 195 43.26 33.36 48.51
N ASP A 196 44.44 32.79 48.29
CA ASP A 196 45.18 32.91 47.04
C ASP A 196 44.36 32.41 45.85
N GLN A 197 44.77 32.87 44.66
CA GLN A 197 43.99 32.72 43.42
C GLN A 197 43.58 31.27 43.09
N VAL A 198 44.32 30.28 43.61
CA VAL A 198 44.11 28.86 43.30
C VAL A 198 42.95 28.25 44.09
N ALA A 199 42.78 28.60 45.37
CA ALA A 199 41.86 27.90 46.27
C ALA A 199 40.47 28.57 46.30
N THR A 200 40.33 29.68 47.02
CA THR A 200 39.01 30.35 47.17
C THR A 200 38.56 31.00 45.86
N LYS A 201 39.47 31.68 45.15
CA LYS A 201 39.15 32.33 43.87
C LYS A 201 38.95 31.31 42.75
N GLY A 202 39.73 30.22 42.74
CA GLY A 202 39.56 29.11 41.81
C GLY A 202 38.16 28.48 41.92
N LEU A 203 37.68 28.26 43.15
CA LEU A 203 36.31 27.79 43.37
C LEU A 203 35.26 28.81 42.89
N GLN A 204 35.44 30.10 43.17
CA GLN A 204 34.52 31.14 42.67
C GLN A 204 34.44 31.19 41.13
N ASP A 205 35.58 31.06 40.45
CA ASP A 205 35.65 31.06 38.99
C ASP A 205 35.02 29.81 38.40
N ALA A 206 35.26 28.64 39.00
CA ALA A 206 34.60 27.40 38.62
C ALA A 206 33.08 27.47 38.78
N LEU A 207 32.59 28.01 39.92
CA LEU A 207 31.16 28.21 40.15
C LEU A 207 30.53 29.12 39.09
N GLN A 208 31.22 30.19 38.70
CA GLN A 208 30.74 31.08 37.66
C GLN A 208 30.73 30.39 36.28
N ALA A 209 31.81 29.73 35.91
CA ALA A 209 31.95 29.09 34.60
C ALA A 209 30.95 27.93 34.42
N GLU A 210 30.85 27.03 35.40
CA GLU A 210 29.94 25.90 35.37
C GLU A 210 28.48 26.33 35.54
N GLY A 211 28.22 27.37 36.36
CA GLY A 211 26.90 27.99 36.44
C GLY A 211 26.39 28.50 35.09
N GLN A 212 27.26 29.16 34.30
CA GLN A 212 26.90 29.62 32.96
C GLN A 212 26.65 28.47 31.98
N LYS A 213 27.46 27.41 32.03
CA LYS A 213 27.23 26.20 31.22
C LYS A 213 25.89 25.55 31.56
N ARG A 214 25.57 25.43 32.85
CA ARG A 214 24.28 24.90 33.32
C ARG A 214 23.10 25.75 32.87
N THR A 215 23.17 27.07 33.00
CA THR A 215 22.12 27.95 32.46
C THR A 215 21.92 27.77 30.96
N THR A 216 23.02 27.64 30.21
CA THR A 216 22.96 27.40 28.76
C THR A 216 22.29 26.05 28.45
N ALA A 217 22.65 24.99 29.18
CA ALA A 217 22.06 23.66 29.03
C ALA A 217 20.56 23.65 29.37
N ASN A 218 20.15 24.31 30.47
CA ASN A 218 18.75 24.41 30.87
C ASN A 218 17.92 25.17 29.83
N ASN A 219 18.42 26.31 29.33
CA ASN A 219 17.73 27.06 28.27
C ASN A 219 17.60 26.23 26.98
N ALA A 220 18.61 25.43 26.64
CA ALA A 220 18.57 24.53 25.50
C ALA A 220 17.56 23.39 25.70
N ALA A 221 17.48 22.82 26.92
CA ALA A 221 16.49 21.80 27.27
C ALA A 221 15.07 22.35 27.22
N GLU A 222 14.81 23.54 27.77
CA GLU A 222 13.50 24.22 27.67
C GLU A 222 13.12 24.46 26.21
N THR A 223 14.05 24.97 25.41
CA THR A 223 13.83 25.16 23.97
C THR A 223 13.50 23.83 23.28
N ALA A 224 14.20 22.75 23.62
CA ALA A 224 13.96 21.43 23.05
C ALA A 224 12.59 20.86 23.46
N ILE A 225 12.17 21.06 24.72
CA ILE A 225 10.83 20.70 25.21
C ILE A 225 9.75 21.46 24.43
N ASP A 226 9.92 22.77 24.25
CA ASP A 226 8.96 23.58 23.51
C ASP A 226 8.88 23.18 22.04
N GLN A 227 10.03 22.94 21.40
CA GLN A 227 10.09 22.42 20.03
C GLN A 227 9.44 21.04 19.91
N ALA A 228 9.65 20.14 20.88
CA ALA A 228 9.04 18.83 20.91
C ALA A 228 7.52 18.90 21.08
N LYS A 229 7.02 19.78 21.95
CA LYS A 229 5.58 20.02 22.15
C LYS A 229 4.91 20.66 20.92
N GLN A 230 5.67 21.43 20.15
CA GLN A 230 5.22 22.03 18.88
C GLN A 230 5.43 21.10 17.68
N SER A 231 6.07 19.95 17.87
CA SER A 231 6.32 18.98 16.81
C SER A 231 5.04 18.21 16.47
N LYS A 232 4.90 17.84 15.21
CA LYS A 232 3.79 17.00 14.71
C LYS A 232 3.75 15.60 15.34
N VAL A 233 4.86 15.16 15.93
CA VAL A 233 5.00 13.87 16.62
C VAL A 233 4.95 14.03 18.15
N ALA A 234 4.46 15.17 18.66
CA ALA A 234 4.38 15.41 20.10
C ALA A 234 3.60 14.30 20.82
N GLY A 235 2.55 13.73 20.20
CA GLY A 235 1.77 12.64 20.78
C GLY A 235 2.40 11.24 20.71
N ASP A 236 3.56 11.09 20.07
CA ASP A 236 4.25 9.79 19.97
C ASP A 236 4.79 9.37 21.34
N SER A 237 4.62 8.09 21.71
CA SER A 237 5.04 7.58 23.01
C SER A 237 6.53 7.74 23.24
N ALA A 238 7.38 7.54 22.22
CA ALA A 238 8.82 7.73 22.36
C ALA A 238 9.20 9.19 22.58
N VAL A 239 8.46 10.13 21.96
CA VAL A 239 8.66 11.57 22.17
C VAL A 239 8.16 11.98 23.56
N GLN A 240 7.04 11.43 24.04
CA GLN A 240 6.54 11.64 25.39
C GLN A 240 7.48 11.09 26.47
N ASP A 241 8.04 9.90 26.27
CA ASP A 241 9.03 9.30 27.17
C ASP A 241 10.29 10.16 27.24
N ALA A 242 10.80 10.63 26.09
CA ALA A 242 11.95 11.53 26.03
C ALA A 242 11.66 12.90 26.67
N LEU A 243 10.44 13.44 26.51
CA LEU A 243 9.99 14.66 27.18
C LEU A 243 9.99 14.50 28.71
N ASN A 244 9.42 13.40 29.22
CA ASN A 244 9.39 13.11 30.66
C ASN A 244 10.80 12.94 31.21
N HIS A 245 11.66 12.19 30.50
CA HIS A 245 13.02 11.96 30.93
C HIS A 245 13.87 13.25 30.94
N LEU A 246 13.75 14.11 29.92
CA LEU A 246 14.45 15.41 29.92
C LEU A 246 13.96 16.31 31.06
N GLN A 247 12.67 16.24 31.41
CA GLN A 247 12.12 16.95 32.57
C GLN A 247 12.69 16.42 33.89
N ASP A 248 12.83 15.10 34.03
CA ASP A 248 13.46 14.46 35.19
C ASP A 248 14.94 14.86 35.30
N VAL A 249 15.66 14.89 34.18
CA VAL A 249 17.05 15.37 34.12
C VAL A 249 17.16 16.82 34.60
N MET A 250 16.27 17.71 34.16
CA MET A 250 16.26 19.10 34.64
C MET A 250 16.00 19.19 36.15
N ASN A 251 15.14 18.32 36.69
CA ASN A 251 14.87 18.23 38.13
C ASN A 251 16.08 17.66 38.90
N ASN A 252 16.70 16.61 38.38
CA ASN A 252 17.89 15.97 38.93
C ASN A 252 19.08 16.94 38.97
N ALA A 253 19.29 17.68 37.88
CA ALA A 253 20.28 18.76 37.83
C ALA A 253 19.99 19.81 38.92
N ALA A 254 18.75 20.29 39.04
CA ALA A 254 18.37 21.24 40.10
C ALA A 254 18.64 20.70 41.52
N ASN A 255 18.64 19.37 41.70
CA ASN A 255 18.90 18.68 42.96
C ASN A 255 20.36 18.19 43.14
N ASN A 256 21.30 18.59 42.27
CA ASN A 256 22.71 18.19 42.34
C ASN A 256 22.92 16.67 42.20
N ASP A 257 22.21 16.05 41.26
CA ASP A 257 22.36 14.63 40.89
C ASP A 257 23.37 14.47 39.72
N PRO A 258 24.28 13.47 39.75
CA PRO A 258 25.28 13.25 38.70
C PRO A 258 24.79 12.58 37.40
N ASP A 259 23.62 11.92 37.36
CA ASP A 259 23.25 10.99 36.26
C ASP A 259 22.29 11.58 35.18
N ALA A 260 22.59 12.78 34.67
CA ALA A 260 21.76 13.48 33.69
C ALA A 260 22.05 13.11 32.21
N LEU A 261 21.02 12.74 31.42
CA LEU A 261 21.07 12.63 29.95
C LEU A 261 21.10 14.01 29.24
N THR A 262 21.39 14.06 27.93
CA THR A 262 21.67 15.32 27.22
C THR A 262 20.49 15.80 26.34
N PRO A 263 20.39 17.10 26.01
CA PRO A 263 19.39 17.60 25.05
C PRO A 263 19.43 16.94 23.65
N ASP A 264 20.52 16.25 23.30
CA ASP A 264 20.66 15.56 22.01
C ASP A 264 19.85 14.25 21.97
N ASP A 265 19.60 13.63 23.12
CA ASP A 265 18.78 12.41 23.21
C ASP A 265 17.33 12.66 22.78
N LEU A 266 16.76 13.82 23.18
CA LEU A 266 15.43 14.24 22.73
C LEU A 266 15.40 14.56 21.22
N LYS A 267 16.43 15.23 20.68
CA LYS A 267 16.51 15.51 19.23
C LYS A 267 16.58 14.22 18.42
N ASN A 268 17.33 13.23 18.90
CA ASN A 268 17.44 11.93 18.26
C ASN A 268 16.09 11.21 18.26
N ALA A 269 15.35 11.22 19.38
CA ALA A 269 14.02 10.64 19.48
C ALA A 269 13.01 11.30 18.51
N ILE A 270 12.98 12.64 18.44
CA ILE A 270 12.11 13.38 17.51
C ILE A 270 12.47 13.05 16.05
N THR A 271 13.76 12.96 15.74
CA THR A 271 14.24 12.62 14.39
C THR A 271 13.81 11.21 14.00
N ALA A 272 13.96 10.25 14.92
CA ALA A 272 13.54 8.87 14.70
C ALA A 272 12.01 8.75 14.49
N ALA A 273 11.20 9.43 15.32
CA ALA A 273 9.75 9.45 15.19
C ALA A 273 9.29 10.06 13.85
N ASN A 274 9.89 11.19 13.45
CA ASN A 274 9.60 11.80 12.14
C ASN A 274 9.98 10.88 10.96
N THR A 275 11.11 10.19 11.04
CA THR A 275 11.57 9.24 10.02
C THR A 275 10.60 8.07 9.88
N SER A 276 10.16 7.50 11.00
CA SER A 276 9.17 6.41 11.02
C SER A 276 7.83 6.82 10.41
N ARG A 277 7.34 8.03 10.74
CA ARG A 277 6.11 8.57 10.15
C ARG A 277 6.25 8.76 8.64
N GLN A 278 7.35 9.34 8.17
CA GLN A 278 7.57 9.53 6.73
C GLN A 278 7.59 8.18 6.00
N THR A 279 8.24 7.17 6.58
CA THR A 279 8.26 5.81 6.02
C THR A 279 6.85 5.23 5.88
N ALA A 280 5.96 5.47 6.85
CA ALA A 280 4.57 5.02 6.79
C ALA A 280 3.76 5.76 5.70
N VAL A 281 3.99 7.07 5.53
CA VAL A 281 3.39 7.87 4.45
C VAL A 281 3.84 7.35 3.08
N ASP A 282 5.15 7.17 2.87
CA ASP A 282 5.69 6.67 1.60
C ASP A 282 5.14 5.27 1.25
N ALA A 283 4.95 4.41 2.27
CA ALA A 283 4.35 3.09 2.09
C ALA A 283 2.86 3.16 1.69
N ALA A 284 2.08 4.05 2.31
CA ALA A 284 0.69 4.26 1.96
C ALA A 284 0.52 4.85 0.54
N GLU A 285 1.34 5.83 0.16
CA GLU A 285 1.38 6.39 -1.19
C GLU A 285 1.76 5.32 -2.24
N THR A 286 2.69 4.43 -1.89
CA THR A 286 3.06 3.29 -2.74
C THR A 286 1.88 2.33 -2.92
N LEU A 287 1.15 2.02 -1.85
CA LEU A 287 -0.04 1.15 -1.91
C LEU A 287 -1.13 1.74 -2.83
N LEU A 288 -1.39 3.04 -2.74
CA LEU A 288 -2.37 3.72 -3.60
C LEU A 288 -2.00 3.59 -5.08
N GLN A 289 -0.71 3.74 -5.42
CA GLN A 289 -0.21 3.59 -6.79
C GLN A 289 -0.29 2.16 -7.32
N GLN A 290 -0.36 1.15 -6.44
CA GLN A 290 -0.40 -0.27 -6.80
C GLN A 290 -1.82 -0.83 -6.95
N THR A 291 -2.84 0.02 -6.84
CA THR A 291 -4.24 -0.41 -6.99
C THR A 291 -4.62 -0.69 -8.45
N ALA A 292 -3.89 -0.15 -9.43
CA ALA A 292 -4.18 -0.38 -10.84
C ALA A 292 -3.88 -1.84 -11.25
N PRO A 293 -4.69 -2.45 -12.15
CA PRO A 293 -5.82 -1.87 -12.88
C PRO A 293 -7.17 -2.00 -12.14
N LEU A 294 -7.17 -2.19 -10.82
CA LEU A 294 -8.37 -2.44 -10.00
C LEU A 294 -8.85 -1.17 -9.28
N SER A 295 -8.22 -0.02 -9.51
CA SER A 295 -8.48 1.22 -8.75
C SER A 295 -9.95 1.67 -8.81
N ASN A 296 -10.62 1.42 -9.94
CA ASN A 296 -12.02 1.79 -10.13
C ASN A 296 -13.03 0.76 -9.58
N GLU A 297 -12.56 -0.37 -9.05
CA GLU A 297 -13.44 -1.33 -8.38
C GLU A 297 -13.95 -0.73 -7.08
N SER A 298 -15.27 -0.80 -6.85
CA SER A 298 -15.92 -0.03 -5.79
C SER A 298 -15.29 -0.24 -4.39
N ALA A 299 -14.94 -1.47 -4.03
CA ALA A 299 -14.29 -1.76 -2.74
C ALA A 299 -12.84 -1.23 -2.67
N VAL A 300 -12.11 -1.25 -3.79
CA VAL A 300 -10.74 -0.74 -3.89
C VAL A 300 -10.75 0.78 -3.83
N SER A 301 -11.57 1.44 -4.64
CA SER A 301 -11.74 2.90 -4.62
C SER A 301 -12.13 3.40 -3.23
N GLN A 302 -13.14 2.80 -2.58
CA GLN A 302 -13.55 3.21 -1.24
C GLN A 302 -12.45 3.02 -0.18
N SER A 303 -11.62 1.98 -0.31
CA SER A 303 -10.51 1.75 0.62
C SER A 303 -9.34 2.69 0.32
N ALA A 304 -9.12 3.03 -0.95
CA ALA A 304 -8.14 4.01 -1.38
C ALA A 304 -8.51 5.41 -0.87
N ASP A 305 -9.78 5.81 -0.99
CA ASP A 305 -10.30 7.07 -0.47
C ASP A 305 -10.08 7.18 1.04
N LYS A 306 -10.39 6.12 1.81
CA LYS A 306 -10.14 6.08 3.26
C LYS A 306 -8.65 6.20 3.62
N LEU A 307 -7.78 5.56 2.85
CA LEU A 307 -6.33 5.68 3.07
C LEU A 307 -5.83 7.09 2.71
N ASN A 308 -6.41 7.71 1.70
CA ASN A 308 -6.11 9.08 1.30
C ASN A 308 -6.60 10.10 2.35
N ASP A 309 -7.82 9.92 2.89
CA ASP A 309 -8.35 10.69 4.01
C ASP A 309 -7.45 10.58 5.24
N LEU A 310 -6.93 9.37 5.53
CA LEU A 310 -5.97 9.16 6.62
C LEU A 310 -4.65 9.88 6.36
N LEU A 311 -4.13 9.80 5.12
CA LEU A 311 -2.94 10.53 4.71
C LEU A 311 -3.12 12.04 4.80
N ASP A 312 -4.31 12.56 4.54
CA ASP A 312 -4.62 13.99 4.72
C ASP A 312 -4.74 14.35 6.20
N ALA A 313 -5.39 13.51 7.02
CA ALA A 313 -5.43 13.69 8.48
C ALA A 313 -4.03 13.66 9.13
N LEU A 314 -3.12 12.83 8.61
CA LEU A 314 -1.70 12.78 9.00
C LEU A 314 -0.94 14.07 8.65
N LYS A 315 -1.41 14.85 7.67
CA LYS A 315 -0.85 16.18 7.35
C LYS A 315 -1.33 17.25 8.34
N ASP A 316 -2.55 17.09 8.86
CA ASP A 316 -3.32 18.05 9.68
C ASP A 316 -3.25 17.81 11.22
N ASP A 317 -2.22 17.11 11.72
CA ASP A 317 -1.88 17.00 13.16
C ASP A 317 -2.88 16.22 14.06
N VAL A 318 -3.81 15.45 13.49
CA VAL A 318 -4.71 14.58 14.28
C VAL A 318 -4.18 13.14 14.29
N VAL A 319 -3.56 12.74 15.40
CA VAL A 319 -2.97 11.41 15.59
C VAL A 319 -4.04 10.34 15.76
N SER A 320 -4.28 9.59 14.69
CA SER A 320 -4.59 8.17 14.77
C SER A 320 -3.85 7.50 13.62
N ASN A 321 -2.69 6.90 13.89
CA ASN A 321 -2.09 5.94 12.97
C ASN A 321 -2.98 4.69 13.03
N ASP A 322 -4.02 4.63 12.19
CA ASP A 322 -4.88 3.46 12.11
C ASP A 322 -4.37 2.51 11.01
N PRO A 323 -3.52 1.51 11.34
CA PRO A 323 -2.98 0.57 10.36
C PRO A 323 -4.06 -0.26 9.67
N THR A 324 -5.29 -0.28 10.19
CA THR A 324 -6.38 -1.07 9.60
C THR A 324 -6.81 -0.56 8.22
N THR A 325 -6.63 0.73 7.92
CA THR A 325 -6.98 1.30 6.60
C THR A 325 -6.10 0.76 5.47
N ALA A 326 -4.79 0.60 5.70
CA ALA A 326 -3.87 0.01 4.75
C ALA A 326 -4.17 -1.48 4.53
N GLU A 327 -4.47 -2.23 5.60
CA GLU A 327 -4.90 -3.63 5.51
C GLU A 327 -6.21 -3.79 4.74
N LEU A 328 -7.16 -2.86 4.90
CA LEU A 328 -8.40 -2.82 4.13
C LEU A 328 -8.13 -2.64 2.63
N LEU A 329 -7.25 -1.70 2.23
CA LEU A 329 -6.90 -1.50 0.83
C LEU A 329 -6.22 -2.73 0.22
N ILE A 330 -5.29 -3.35 0.94
CA ILE A 330 -4.62 -4.59 0.51
C ILE A 330 -5.65 -5.70 0.29
N THR A 331 -6.55 -5.90 1.27
CA THR A 331 -7.58 -6.94 1.22
C THR A 331 -8.58 -6.69 0.09
N ALA A 332 -9.03 -5.44 -0.09
CA ALA A 332 -9.92 -5.06 -1.17
C ALA A 332 -9.27 -5.29 -2.54
N THR A 333 -8.00 -4.93 -2.71
CA THR A 333 -7.25 -5.11 -3.96
C THR A 333 -7.06 -6.60 -4.27
N ALA A 334 -6.67 -7.42 -3.29
CA ALA A 334 -6.52 -8.86 -3.46
C ALA A 334 -7.84 -9.55 -3.82
N THR A 335 -8.93 -9.15 -3.14
CA THR A 335 -10.28 -9.69 -3.41
C THR A 335 -10.75 -9.30 -4.80
N ALA A 336 -10.61 -8.03 -5.18
CA ALA A 336 -10.98 -7.54 -6.50
C ALA A 336 -10.16 -8.23 -7.60
N LYS A 337 -8.86 -8.49 -7.34
CA LYS A 337 -8.01 -9.26 -8.25
C LYS A 337 -8.54 -10.67 -8.47
N SER A 338 -8.84 -11.40 -7.39
CA SER A 338 -9.39 -12.75 -7.49
C SER A 338 -10.69 -12.78 -8.27
N LEU A 339 -11.62 -11.85 -7.99
CA LEU A 339 -12.89 -11.75 -8.70
C LEU A 339 -12.71 -11.45 -10.19
N ARG A 340 -11.71 -10.65 -10.55
CA ARG A 340 -11.40 -10.32 -11.94
C ARG A 340 -10.79 -11.50 -12.68
N ASP A 341 -9.87 -12.21 -12.04
CA ASP A 341 -9.28 -13.43 -12.59
C ASP A 341 -10.41 -14.47 -12.85
N ASP A 342 -11.31 -14.70 -11.89
CA ASP A 342 -12.48 -15.59 -12.06
C ASP A 342 -13.44 -15.13 -13.18
N ALA A 343 -13.67 -13.82 -13.30
CA ALA A 343 -14.51 -13.25 -14.34
C ALA A 343 -13.91 -13.46 -15.73
N ASN A 344 -12.60 -13.26 -15.88
CA ASN A 344 -11.88 -13.48 -17.13
C ASN A 344 -11.89 -14.96 -17.52
N ASP A 345 -11.61 -15.86 -16.57
CA ASP A 345 -11.65 -17.31 -16.82
C ASP A 345 -13.04 -17.76 -17.29
N THR A 346 -14.10 -17.22 -16.68
CA THR A 346 -15.48 -17.50 -17.08
C THR A 346 -15.78 -16.94 -18.47
N ALA A 347 -15.33 -15.72 -18.77
CA ALA A 347 -15.51 -15.09 -20.07
C ALA A 347 -14.80 -15.88 -21.18
N GLU A 348 -13.53 -16.26 -20.97
CA GLU A 348 -12.74 -17.07 -21.91
C GLU A 348 -13.41 -18.43 -22.15
N THR A 349 -13.82 -19.11 -21.08
CA THR A 349 -14.55 -20.39 -21.19
C THR A 349 -15.84 -20.24 -22.00
N THR A 350 -16.58 -19.13 -21.80
CA THR A 350 -17.82 -18.86 -22.53
C THR A 350 -17.54 -18.59 -24.01
N ILE A 351 -16.53 -17.78 -24.31
CA ILE A 351 -16.09 -17.49 -25.69
C ILE A 351 -15.71 -18.79 -26.39
N ASP A 352 -14.88 -19.62 -25.78
CA ASP A 352 -14.45 -20.90 -26.36
C ASP A 352 -15.64 -21.83 -26.59
N GLY A 353 -16.58 -21.88 -25.64
CA GLY A 353 -17.81 -22.66 -25.78
C GLY A 353 -18.65 -22.22 -26.98
N VAL A 354 -18.86 -20.92 -27.14
CA VAL A 354 -19.66 -20.36 -28.24
C VAL A 354 -18.92 -20.43 -29.59
N GLN A 355 -17.60 -20.26 -29.61
CA GLN A 355 -16.80 -20.37 -30.85
C GLN A 355 -16.78 -21.78 -31.44
N ASN A 356 -17.04 -22.80 -30.61
CA ASN A 356 -17.16 -24.19 -31.04
C ASN A 356 -18.61 -24.62 -31.32
N ASP A 357 -19.57 -23.69 -31.24
CA ASP A 357 -20.99 -23.94 -31.51
C ASP A 357 -21.29 -23.82 -33.02
N ASP A 358 -22.34 -24.48 -33.48
CA ASP A 358 -22.77 -24.48 -34.89
C ASP A 358 -23.14 -23.08 -35.39
N VAL A 359 -23.57 -22.23 -34.46
CA VAL A 359 -23.98 -20.84 -34.74
C VAL A 359 -22.85 -19.82 -34.58
N ALA A 360 -21.60 -20.25 -34.39
CA ALA A 360 -20.46 -19.35 -34.22
C ALA A 360 -20.28 -18.36 -35.39
N ASN A 361 -20.67 -18.77 -36.61
CA ASN A 361 -20.59 -17.94 -37.81
C ASN A 361 -21.72 -16.89 -37.93
N GLU A 362 -22.67 -16.87 -36.99
CA GLU A 362 -23.75 -15.88 -37.01
C GLU A 362 -23.21 -14.49 -36.67
N PRO A 363 -23.49 -13.45 -37.48
CA PRO A 363 -22.92 -12.12 -37.27
C PRO A 363 -23.22 -11.51 -35.89
N SER A 364 -24.39 -11.81 -35.31
CA SER A 364 -24.75 -11.36 -33.97
C SER A 364 -23.93 -12.03 -32.87
N VAL A 365 -23.57 -13.31 -33.07
CA VAL A 365 -22.74 -14.07 -32.13
C VAL A 365 -21.31 -13.54 -32.19
N GLN A 366 -20.75 -13.34 -33.39
CA GLN A 366 -19.40 -12.78 -33.55
C GLN A 366 -19.29 -11.37 -32.95
N ALA A 367 -20.29 -10.52 -33.16
CA ALA A 367 -20.33 -9.19 -32.55
C ALA A 367 -20.37 -9.24 -31.01
N ALA A 368 -21.08 -10.21 -30.43
CA ALA A 368 -21.15 -10.38 -28.98
C ALA A 368 -19.82 -10.91 -28.39
N ILE A 369 -19.13 -11.82 -29.11
CA ILE A 369 -17.77 -12.27 -28.75
C ILE A 369 -16.81 -11.08 -28.73
N ASP A 370 -16.82 -10.26 -29.79
CA ASP A 370 -15.93 -9.11 -29.91
C ASP A 370 -16.21 -8.09 -28.78
N ARG A 371 -17.49 -7.83 -28.47
CA ARG A 371 -17.85 -6.94 -27.36
C ARG A 371 -17.36 -7.47 -26.00
N LEU A 372 -17.46 -8.77 -25.74
CA LEU A 372 -16.95 -9.34 -24.48
C LEU A 372 -15.43 -9.19 -24.36
N ARG A 373 -14.69 -9.42 -25.46
CA ARG A 373 -13.23 -9.17 -25.51
C ARG A 373 -12.89 -7.70 -25.26
N ASP A 374 -13.67 -6.77 -25.82
CA ASP A 374 -13.49 -5.33 -25.59
C ASP A 374 -13.70 -4.97 -24.11
N VAL A 375 -14.75 -5.47 -23.46
CA VAL A 375 -14.98 -5.24 -22.01
C VAL A 375 -13.81 -5.75 -21.18
N MET A 376 -13.30 -6.96 -21.46
CA MET A 376 -12.15 -7.52 -20.76
C MET A 376 -10.89 -6.65 -20.92
N ASN A 377 -10.63 -6.15 -22.14
CA ASN A 377 -9.52 -5.26 -22.43
C ASN A 377 -9.67 -3.89 -21.75
N GLU A 378 -10.87 -3.31 -21.77
CA GLU A 378 -11.17 -2.04 -21.11
C GLU A 378 -11.02 -2.14 -19.59
N ALA A 379 -11.47 -3.24 -18.98
CA ALA A 379 -11.26 -3.52 -17.56
C ALA A 379 -9.77 -3.70 -17.20
N ALA A 380 -9.01 -4.41 -18.05
CA ALA A 380 -7.56 -4.54 -17.91
C ALA A 380 -6.83 -3.19 -18.02
N ALA A 381 -7.37 -2.25 -18.79
CA ALA A 381 -6.88 -0.89 -18.92
C ALA A 381 -7.37 0.06 -17.80
N ASN A 382 -8.06 -0.46 -16.78
CA ASN A 382 -8.63 0.32 -15.67
C ASN A 382 -9.66 1.36 -16.15
N ASN A 383 -10.47 1.05 -17.17
CA ASN A 383 -11.56 1.93 -17.60
C ASN A 383 -12.71 1.91 -16.58
N GLU A 384 -13.13 3.08 -16.11
CA GLU A 384 -14.20 3.23 -15.10
C GLU A 384 -15.58 2.72 -15.56
N ASN A 385 -15.80 2.60 -16.87
CA ASN A 385 -17.08 2.18 -17.44
C ASN A 385 -17.18 0.67 -17.71
N ASN A 386 -16.08 -0.07 -17.56
CA ASN A 386 -16.05 -1.51 -17.78
C ASN A 386 -15.21 -2.15 -16.67
N LEU A 387 -15.88 -2.59 -15.62
CA LEU A 387 -15.30 -3.19 -14.43
C LEU A 387 -15.48 -4.71 -14.44
N THR A 388 -15.02 -5.37 -13.38
CA THR A 388 -15.18 -6.83 -13.18
C THR A 388 -16.66 -7.25 -13.27
N VAL A 389 -17.57 -6.43 -12.75
CA VAL A 389 -19.02 -6.70 -12.81
C VAL A 389 -19.58 -6.63 -14.23
N ASP A 390 -19.02 -5.78 -15.09
CA ASP A 390 -19.47 -5.61 -16.47
C ASP A 390 -19.06 -6.79 -17.34
N ILE A 391 -17.89 -7.38 -17.06
CA ILE A 391 -17.49 -8.69 -17.63
C ILE A 391 -18.52 -9.75 -17.21
N GLN A 392 -18.75 -9.91 -15.90
CA GLN A 392 -19.57 -11.00 -15.35
C GLN A 392 -21.03 -10.95 -15.78
N ARG A 393 -21.65 -9.76 -15.79
CA ARG A 393 -23.09 -9.63 -15.98
C ARG A 393 -23.44 -9.19 -17.39
N ALA A 394 -23.01 -8.01 -17.81
CA ALA A 394 -23.52 -7.44 -19.06
C ALA A 394 -23.01 -8.17 -20.29
N ALA A 395 -21.72 -8.49 -20.33
CA ALA A 395 -21.09 -9.01 -21.55
C ALA A 395 -21.26 -10.52 -21.72
N ILE A 396 -21.09 -11.32 -20.66
CA ILE A 396 -21.32 -12.77 -20.69
C ILE A 396 -22.81 -13.08 -20.96
N ASP A 397 -23.75 -12.39 -20.29
CA ASP A 397 -25.18 -12.61 -20.52
C ASP A 397 -25.57 -12.22 -21.97
N ALA A 398 -25.00 -11.14 -22.51
CA ALA A 398 -25.25 -10.73 -23.89
C ALA A 398 -24.73 -11.76 -24.91
N LEU A 399 -23.54 -12.36 -24.66
CA LEU A 399 -23.01 -13.43 -25.50
C LEU A 399 -23.89 -14.67 -25.47
N ASN A 400 -24.29 -15.12 -24.29
CA ASN A 400 -25.21 -16.26 -24.15
C ASN A 400 -26.56 -16.00 -24.84
N ALA A 401 -27.14 -14.82 -24.64
CA ALA A 401 -28.41 -14.45 -25.28
C ALA A 401 -28.29 -14.38 -26.82
N ALA A 402 -27.17 -13.88 -27.35
CA ALA A 402 -26.91 -13.87 -28.79
C ALA A 402 -26.78 -15.29 -29.35
N ASN A 403 -26.07 -16.18 -28.63
CA ASN A 403 -25.92 -17.59 -28.99
C ASN A 403 -27.27 -18.34 -29.01
N ASP A 404 -28.07 -18.18 -27.96
CA ASP A 404 -29.39 -18.80 -27.87
C ASP A 404 -30.36 -18.29 -28.94
N THR A 405 -30.37 -16.98 -29.18
CA THR A 405 -31.17 -16.37 -30.25
C THR A 405 -30.75 -16.89 -31.62
N ALA A 406 -29.45 -17.02 -31.86
CA ALA A 406 -28.90 -17.55 -33.10
C ALA A 406 -29.34 -19.02 -33.33
N LYS A 407 -29.31 -19.87 -32.30
CA LYS A 407 -29.81 -21.25 -32.36
C LYS A 407 -31.29 -21.31 -32.73
N VAL A 408 -32.12 -20.49 -32.09
CA VAL A 408 -33.56 -20.43 -32.37
C VAL A 408 -33.82 -19.97 -33.81
N ASN A 409 -33.11 -18.93 -34.27
CA ASN A 409 -33.26 -18.43 -35.63
C ASN A 409 -32.84 -19.48 -36.66
N GLN A 410 -31.73 -20.19 -36.42
CA GLN A 410 -31.27 -21.24 -37.31
C GLN A 410 -32.28 -22.40 -37.38
N ALA A 411 -32.79 -22.86 -36.23
CA ALA A 411 -33.83 -23.90 -36.19
C ALA A 411 -35.10 -23.48 -36.93
N THR A 412 -35.57 -22.25 -36.71
CA THR A 412 -36.74 -21.68 -37.40
C THR A 412 -36.53 -21.62 -38.92
N ALA A 413 -35.34 -21.21 -39.36
CA ALA A 413 -35.00 -21.16 -40.78
C ALA A 413 -34.98 -22.57 -41.41
N ARG A 414 -34.45 -23.58 -40.69
CA ARG A 414 -34.47 -24.99 -41.13
C ARG A 414 -35.91 -25.53 -41.25
N GLU A 415 -36.76 -25.30 -40.25
CA GLU A 415 -38.17 -25.72 -40.29
C GLU A 415 -38.94 -25.07 -41.46
N ALA A 416 -38.72 -23.78 -41.70
CA ALA A 416 -39.33 -23.07 -42.83
C ALA A 416 -38.84 -23.62 -44.18
N ALA A 417 -37.55 -23.99 -44.26
CA ALA A 417 -36.96 -24.57 -45.46
C ALA A 417 -37.51 -25.98 -45.75
N ASP A 418 -37.58 -26.86 -44.74
CA ASP A 418 -38.21 -28.19 -44.87
C ASP A 418 -39.68 -28.09 -45.31
N SER A 419 -40.43 -27.16 -44.71
CA SER A 419 -41.81 -26.89 -45.10
C SER A 419 -41.94 -26.44 -46.55
N ALA A 420 -41.04 -25.56 -47.02
CA ALA A 420 -41.03 -25.10 -48.40
C ALA A 420 -40.70 -26.24 -49.38
N ILE A 421 -39.72 -27.10 -49.06
CA ILE A 421 -39.38 -28.28 -49.88
C ILE A 421 -40.60 -29.20 -50.01
N SER A 422 -41.35 -29.43 -48.93
CA SER A 422 -42.55 -30.29 -48.94
C SER A 422 -43.72 -29.74 -49.77
N GLN A 423 -43.69 -28.45 -50.13
CA GLN A 423 -44.77 -27.74 -50.84
C GLN A 423 -44.40 -27.42 -52.30
N THR A 424 -43.54 -28.23 -52.91
CA THR A 424 -43.06 -28.03 -54.30
C THR A 424 -43.90 -28.74 -55.36
N ALA A 425 -44.81 -29.64 -54.95
CA ALA A 425 -45.74 -30.30 -55.86
C ALA A 425 -46.70 -29.27 -56.50
N PRO A 426 -47.10 -29.46 -57.78
CA PRO A 426 -46.87 -30.63 -58.63
C PRO A 426 -45.59 -30.60 -59.49
N VAL A 427 -44.66 -29.67 -59.21
CA VAL A 427 -43.49 -29.42 -60.06
C VAL A 427 -42.16 -29.77 -59.36
N SER A 428 -42.20 -30.57 -58.30
CA SER A 428 -41.01 -30.93 -57.51
C SER A 428 -39.94 -31.63 -58.34
N ASN A 429 -40.35 -32.35 -59.38
CA ASN A 429 -39.46 -33.10 -60.26
C ASN A 429 -38.92 -32.29 -61.46
N GLU A 430 -39.33 -31.04 -61.62
CA GLU A 430 -38.78 -30.17 -62.65
C GLU A 430 -37.34 -29.78 -62.32
N SER A 431 -36.46 -29.73 -63.32
CA SER A 431 -35.02 -29.58 -63.09
C SER A 431 -34.64 -28.36 -62.26
N ALA A 432 -35.29 -27.21 -62.50
CA ALA A 432 -34.95 -25.98 -61.79
C ALA A 432 -35.41 -26.03 -60.31
N VAL A 433 -36.60 -26.56 -60.06
CA VAL A 433 -37.12 -26.79 -58.70
C VAL A 433 -36.23 -27.80 -57.97
N LYS A 434 -35.87 -28.90 -58.62
CA LYS A 434 -35.01 -29.93 -58.05
C LYS A 434 -33.61 -29.41 -57.70
N ASP A 435 -32.99 -28.64 -58.58
CA ASP A 435 -31.69 -28.01 -58.33
C ASP A 435 -31.77 -27.04 -57.12
N ALA A 436 -32.87 -26.29 -56.99
CA ALA A 436 -33.10 -25.40 -55.86
C ALA A 436 -33.33 -26.17 -54.55
N GLN A 437 -34.09 -27.27 -54.59
CA GLN A 437 -34.28 -28.17 -53.45
C GLN A 437 -32.96 -28.78 -52.98
N ASP A 438 -32.15 -29.33 -53.91
CA ASP A 438 -30.88 -29.98 -53.57
C ASP A 438 -29.90 -28.97 -52.94
N LYS A 439 -29.86 -27.73 -53.45
CA LYS A 439 -29.05 -26.65 -52.88
C LYS A 439 -29.53 -26.23 -51.48
N LEU A 440 -30.84 -26.10 -51.29
CA LEU A 440 -31.42 -25.79 -49.99
C LEU A 440 -31.17 -26.91 -48.98
N GLN A 441 -31.34 -28.17 -49.39
CA GLN A 441 -31.04 -29.34 -48.57
C GLN A 441 -29.57 -29.40 -48.16
N SER A 442 -28.65 -28.98 -49.04
CA SER A 442 -27.24 -28.87 -48.68
C SER A 442 -26.99 -27.86 -47.55
N LEU A 443 -27.72 -26.73 -47.51
CA LEU A 443 -27.63 -25.75 -46.42
C LEU A 443 -28.30 -26.27 -45.14
N ILE A 444 -29.43 -26.99 -45.27
CA ILE A 444 -30.11 -27.64 -44.13
C ILE A 444 -29.24 -28.75 -43.52
N ASN A 445 -28.40 -29.42 -44.31
CA ASN A 445 -27.53 -30.48 -43.81
C ASN A 445 -26.19 -29.97 -43.25
N ASP A 446 -25.81 -28.74 -43.58
CA ASP A 446 -24.64 -28.08 -43.02
C ASP A 446 -25.02 -27.41 -41.68
N PRO A 447 -24.51 -27.90 -40.53
CA PRO A 447 -24.84 -27.32 -39.23
C PRO A 447 -24.36 -25.88 -39.09
N THR A 448 -23.31 -25.48 -39.83
CA THR A 448 -22.70 -24.15 -39.74
C THR A 448 -23.34 -23.09 -40.64
N SER A 449 -24.30 -23.50 -41.48
CA SER A 449 -25.06 -22.59 -42.33
C SER A 449 -25.88 -21.63 -41.49
N THR A 450 -25.75 -20.33 -41.77
CA THR A 450 -26.48 -19.29 -41.04
C THR A 450 -27.96 -19.27 -41.40
N ALA A 451 -28.80 -18.82 -40.46
CA ALA A 451 -30.23 -18.65 -40.66
C ALA A 451 -30.51 -17.79 -41.91
N LYS A 452 -29.73 -16.72 -42.12
CA LYS A 452 -29.86 -15.84 -43.30
C LYS A 452 -29.55 -16.56 -44.62
N ASN A 453 -28.56 -17.44 -44.65
CA ASN A 453 -28.23 -18.21 -45.85
C ASN A 453 -29.35 -19.18 -46.20
N ILE A 454 -29.89 -19.89 -45.19
CA ILE A 454 -31.02 -20.81 -45.34
C ILE A 454 -32.26 -20.03 -45.81
N GLU A 455 -32.63 -18.95 -45.13
CA GLU A 455 -33.77 -18.10 -45.51
C GLU A 455 -33.64 -17.54 -46.93
N GLY A 456 -32.44 -17.09 -47.31
CA GLY A 456 -32.17 -16.56 -48.64
C GLY A 456 -32.38 -17.60 -49.73
N ALA A 457 -31.91 -18.83 -49.51
CA ALA A 457 -32.12 -19.95 -50.44
C ALA A 457 -33.59 -20.41 -50.51
N THR A 458 -34.31 -20.37 -49.38
CA THR A 458 -35.75 -20.68 -49.32
C THR A 458 -36.60 -19.64 -50.04
N LYS A 459 -36.37 -18.35 -49.80
CA LYS A 459 -37.24 -17.25 -50.30
C LYS A 459 -37.03 -16.90 -51.77
N THR A 460 -35.82 -17.05 -52.30
CA THR A 460 -35.51 -16.55 -53.64
C THR A 460 -35.35 -17.71 -54.63
N PRO A 461 -34.27 -18.51 -54.63
CA PRO A 461 -34.10 -19.59 -55.60
C PRO A 461 -35.27 -20.58 -55.69
N LEU A 462 -35.75 -21.09 -54.55
CA LEU A 462 -36.80 -22.11 -54.55
C LEU A 462 -38.15 -21.53 -54.98
N GLN A 463 -38.55 -20.38 -54.44
CA GLN A 463 -39.84 -19.77 -54.78
C GLN A 463 -39.88 -19.27 -56.24
N GLU A 464 -38.78 -18.73 -56.77
CA GLU A 464 -38.70 -18.31 -58.18
C GLU A 464 -38.77 -19.51 -59.13
N ALA A 465 -38.05 -20.59 -58.84
CA ALA A 465 -38.12 -21.83 -59.63
C ALA A 465 -39.54 -22.43 -59.59
N LEU A 466 -40.15 -22.50 -58.39
CA LEU A 466 -41.49 -23.02 -58.20
C LEU A 466 -42.54 -22.19 -58.96
N ALA A 467 -42.47 -20.87 -58.91
CA ALA A 467 -43.39 -20.00 -59.64
C ALA A 467 -43.25 -20.17 -61.16
N ALA A 468 -42.01 -20.17 -61.66
CA ALA A 468 -41.74 -20.30 -63.09
C ALA A 468 -42.18 -21.66 -63.65
N ASP A 469 -41.93 -22.76 -62.93
CA ASP A 469 -42.30 -24.08 -63.40
C ASP A 469 -43.80 -24.38 -63.23
N ASN A 470 -44.46 -23.82 -62.20
CA ASN A 470 -45.92 -23.85 -62.13
C ASN A 470 -46.59 -23.10 -63.30
N GLU A 471 -46.09 -21.92 -63.67
CA GLU A 471 -46.63 -21.17 -64.82
C GLU A 471 -46.51 -21.98 -66.12
N LYS A 472 -45.35 -22.64 -66.34
CA LYS A 472 -45.17 -23.53 -67.50
C LYS A 472 -46.11 -24.73 -67.43
N ARG A 473 -46.27 -25.34 -66.24
CA ARG A 473 -47.15 -26.50 -66.03
C ARG A 473 -48.62 -26.15 -66.30
N ASP A 474 -49.07 -25.01 -65.81
CA ASP A 474 -50.43 -24.50 -66.02
C ASP A 474 -50.70 -24.23 -67.50
N SER A 475 -49.74 -23.59 -68.18
CA SER A 475 -49.83 -23.34 -69.62
C SER A 475 -49.89 -24.65 -70.42
N ALA A 476 -48.98 -25.59 -70.14
CA ALA A 476 -48.97 -26.90 -70.78
C ALA A 476 -50.27 -27.67 -70.58
N THR A 477 -50.77 -27.70 -69.35
CA THR A 477 -52.01 -28.40 -68.98
C THR A 477 -53.22 -27.76 -69.65
N THR A 478 -53.28 -26.43 -69.68
CA THR A 478 -54.36 -25.68 -70.36
C THR A 478 -54.40 -26.01 -71.85
N THR A 479 -53.26 -25.92 -72.53
CA THR A 479 -53.16 -26.28 -73.96
C THR A 479 -53.49 -27.76 -74.20
N GLY A 480 -53.04 -28.65 -73.31
CA GLY A 480 -53.31 -30.09 -73.42
C GLY A 480 -54.81 -30.39 -73.34
N ASN A 481 -55.50 -29.81 -72.36
CA ASN A 481 -56.94 -29.98 -72.19
C ASN A 481 -57.73 -29.38 -73.37
N GLN A 482 -57.30 -28.23 -73.91
CA GLN A 482 -57.91 -27.66 -75.11
C GLN A 482 -57.76 -28.57 -76.34
N LEU A 483 -56.59 -29.18 -76.54
CA LEU A 483 -56.36 -30.16 -77.61
C LEU A 483 -57.24 -31.40 -77.42
N ILE A 484 -57.37 -31.91 -76.20
CA ILE A 484 -58.27 -33.04 -75.89
C ILE A 484 -59.71 -32.70 -76.26
N GLU A 485 -60.21 -31.55 -75.81
CA GLU A 485 -61.59 -31.11 -76.09
C GLU A 485 -61.87 -30.92 -77.58
N THR A 486 -60.99 -30.19 -78.27
CA THR A 486 -61.15 -29.91 -79.71
C THR A 486 -61.08 -31.17 -80.56
N THR A 487 -60.17 -32.09 -80.23
CA THR A 487 -60.02 -33.35 -80.96
C THR A 487 -61.21 -34.28 -80.72
N ASN A 488 -61.73 -34.36 -79.49
CA ASN A 488 -62.93 -35.14 -79.19
C ASN A 488 -64.17 -34.65 -79.96
N ALA A 489 -64.22 -33.37 -80.32
CA ALA A 489 -65.28 -32.79 -81.15
C ALA A 489 -65.02 -32.91 -82.67
N GLY A 490 -63.84 -33.38 -83.08
CA GLY A 490 -63.39 -33.41 -84.47
C GLY A 490 -63.86 -34.62 -85.28
N ALA A 491 -63.74 -34.52 -86.61
CA ALA A 491 -64.08 -35.58 -87.57
C ALA A 491 -63.23 -36.86 -87.41
N THR A 492 -62.00 -36.72 -86.91
CA THR A 492 -61.04 -37.80 -86.68
C THR A 492 -61.15 -38.43 -85.29
N SER A 493 -62.10 -38.02 -84.45
CA SER A 493 -62.28 -38.54 -83.08
C SER A 493 -62.52 -40.06 -83.00
N ASN A 494 -63.08 -40.66 -84.05
CA ASN A 494 -63.29 -42.11 -84.12
C ASN A 494 -62.07 -42.90 -84.60
N GLU A 495 -60.99 -42.22 -85.02
CA GLU A 495 -59.80 -42.89 -85.54
C GLU A 495 -59.00 -43.56 -84.40
N PRO A 496 -58.67 -44.86 -84.49
CA PRO A 496 -58.02 -45.59 -83.41
C PRO A 496 -56.69 -44.97 -82.93
N LEU A 497 -55.90 -44.42 -83.85
CA LEU A 497 -54.63 -43.74 -83.50
C LEU A 497 -54.86 -42.43 -82.76
N VAL A 498 -55.92 -41.69 -83.11
CA VAL A 498 -56.30 -40.43 -82.43
C VAL A 498 -56.83 -40.73 -81.03
N GLN A 499 -57.69 -41.75 -80.87
CA GLN A 499 -58.17 -42.18 -79.55
C GLN A 499 -57.04 -42.63 -78.62
N LYS A 500 -56.04 -43.35 -79.16
CA LYS A 500 -54.86 -43.74 -78.39
C LYS A 500 -54.07 -42.50 -77.94
N ALA A 501 -53.79 -41.57 -78.86
CA ALA A 501 -53.05 -40.36 -78.53
C ALA A 501 -53.80 -39.45 -77.53
N LEU A 502 -55.13 -39.39 -77.62
CA LEU A 502 -55.99 -38.72 -76.64
C LEU A 502 -55.84 -39.31 -75.24
N ALA A 503 -55.91 -40.64 -75.12
CA ALA A 503 -55.74 -41.33 -73.85
C ALA A 503 -54.33 -41.10 -73.28
N ASP A 504 -53.29 -41.18 -74.13
CA ASP A 504 -51.91 -40.94 -73.72
C ASP A 504 -51.71 -39.50 -73.20
N LEU A 505 -52.25 -38.48 -73.87
CA LEU A 505 -52.20 -37.09 -73.41
C LEU A 505 -52.97 -36.88 -72.10
N GLN A 506 -54.17 -37.44 -71.97
CA GLN A 506 -54.95 -37.37 -70.74
C GLN A 506 -54.19 -38.02 -69.56
N ASN A 507 -53.53 -39.15 -69.80
CA ASN A 507 -52.73 -39.84 -68.80
C ASN A 507 -51.54 -39.00 -68.36
N VAL A 508 -50.75 -38.45 -69.29
CA VAL A 508 -49.59 -37.61 -68.94
C VAL A 508 -50.02 -36.34 -68.19
N VAL A 509 -51.14 -35.71 -68.56
CA VAL A 509 -51.70 -34.57 -67.82
C VAL A 509 -52.09 -34.95 -66.39
N ASN A 510 -52.67 -36.14 -66.18
CA ASN A 510 -53.05 -36.62 -64.85
C ASN A 510 -51.82 -37.00 -64.01
N GLU A 511 -50.87 -37.74 -64.59
CA GLU A 511 -49.62 -38.14 -63.92
C GLU A 511 -48.74 -36.94 -63.54
N ALA A 512 -48.78 -35.90 -64.36
CA ALA A 512 -48.15 -34.61 -64.10
C ALA A 512 -48.73 -33.92 -62.86
N ALA A 513 -50.06 -33.89 -62.74
CA ALA A 513 -50.74 -33.30 -61.59
C ALA A 513 -50.45 -34.08 -60.28
N MET A 514 -50.03 -35.33 -60.39
CA MET A 514 -49.61 -36.17 -59.26
C MET A 514 -48.13 -36.03 -58.89
N ASP A 515 -47.39 -35.11 -59.52
CA ASP A 515 -45.97 -34.87 -59.26
C ASP A 515 -45.10 -36.12 -59.45
N THR A 516 -45.38 -36.88 -60.51
CA THR A 516 -44.58 -38.06 -60.82
C THR A 516 -43.35 -37.68 -61.66
N PRO A 517 -42.18 -38.32 -61.43
CA PRO A 517 -40.95 -38.02 -62.17
C PRO A 517 -41.00 -38.38 -63.65
N ASN A 518 -42.03 -39.15 -64.08
CA ASN A 518 -42.20 -39.60 -65.46
C ASN A 518 -43.13 -38.69 -66.28
N ALA A 519 -43.73 -37.67 -65.68
CA ALA A 519 -44.68 -36.77 -66.33
C ALA A 519 -44.31 -35.30 -66.06
N LEU A 520 -43.20 -34.86 -66.64
CA LEU A 520 -42.72 -33.49 -66.55
C LEU A 520 -43.49 -32.56 -67.50
N THR A 521 -43.32 -31.25 -67.34
CA THR A 521 -44.02 -30.25 -68.16
C THR A 521 -43.69 -30.44 -69.64
N LYS A 522 -42.43 -30.81 -69.93
CA LYS A 522 -41.98 -31.17 -71.28
C LYS A 522 -42.70 -32.39 -71.86
N ASP A 523 -43.13 -33.34 -71.03
CA ASP A 523 -43.78 -34.57 -71.48
C ASP A 523 -45.22 -34.29 -71.91
N ILE A 524 -45.88 -33.32 -71.26
CA ILE A 524 -47.14 -32.74 -71.75
C ILE A 524 -46.88 -32.03 -73.09
N GLN A 525 -45.97 -31.05 -73.12
CA GLN A 525 -45.81 -30.13 -74.26
C GLN A 525 -45.22 -30.78 -75.51
N ALA A 526 -44.08 -31.43 -75.38
CA ALA A 526 -43.29 -31.88 -76.52
C ALA A 526 -43.63 -33.30 -76.97
N SER A 527 -44.05 -34.17 -76.04
CA SER A 527 -44.28 -35.59 -76.32
C SER A 527 -45.74 -35.87 -76.61
N ALA A 528 -46.64 -35.58 -75.66
CA ALA A 528 -48.03 -36.01 -75.76
C ALA A 528 -48.89 -35.10 -76.65
N GLN A 529 -48.77 -33.77 -76.51
CA GLN A 529 -49.50 -32.83 -77.38
C GLN A 529 -49.10 -33.02 -78.85
N LYS A 530 -47.80 -33.10 -79.13
CA LYS A 530 -47.30 -33.31 -80.49
C LYS A 530 -47.73 -34.66 -81.08
N ALA A 531 -47.70 -35.73 -80.28
CA ALA A 531 -48.18 -37.03 -80.74
C ALA A 531 -49.67 -37.02 -81.12
N LEU A 532 -50.49 -36.25 -80.39
CA LEU A 532 -51.90 -36.05 -80.73
C LEU A 532 -52.07 -35.26 -82.02
N GLU A 533 -51.35 -34.15 -82.19
CA GLU A 533 -51.37 -33.35 -83.42
C GLU A 533 -50.95 -34.18 -84.66
N ASP A 534 -49.90 -35.00 -84.52
CA ASP A 534 -49.42 -35.88 -85.58
C ASP A 534 -50.43 -37.00 -85.89
N ALA A 535 -51.10 -37.55 -84.86
CA ALA A 535 -52.15 -38.56 -85.03
C ALA A 535 -53.37 -37.99 -85.76
N ILE A 536 -53.80 -36.76 -85.43
CA ILE A 536 -54.90 -36.06 -86.12
C ILE A 536 -54.52 -35.80 -87.57
N SER A 537 -53.34 -35.25 -87.82
CA SER A 537 -52.87 -34.94 -89.18
C SER A 537 -52.77 -36.21 -90.04
N GLY A 538 -52.27 -37.31 -89.46
CA GLY A 538 -52.19 -38.60 -90.15
C GLY A 538 -53.56 -39.24 -90.39
N ALA A 539 -54.50 -39.08 -89.45
CA ALA A 539 -55.88 -39.52 -89.58
C ALA A 539 -56.61 -38.74 -90.68
N ASP A 540 -56.51 -37.41 -90.69
CA ASP A 540 -57.10 -36.55 -91.73
C ASP A 540 -56.60 -36.95 -93.13
N ALA A 541 -55.28 -37.17 -93.26
CA ALA A 541 -54.69 -37.61 -94.52
C ALA A 541 -55.27 -38.95 -95.01
N LYS A 542 -55.35 -39.96 -94.12
CA LYS A 542 -55.91 -41.27 -94.46
C LYS A 542 -57.41 -41.21 -94.79
N GLN A 543 -58.18 -40.45 -94.02
CA GLN A 543 -59.60 -40.23 -94.31
C GLN A 543 -59.77 -39.58 -95.68
N GLN A 544 -58.97 -38.57 -96.01
CA GLN A 544 -59.03 -37.91 -97.31
C GLN A 544 -58.67 -38.87 -98.46
N GLU A 545 -57.60 -39.66 -98.31
CA GLU A 545 -57.21 -40.68 -99.28
C GLU A 545 -58.34 -41.71 -99.52
N ALA A 546 -58.97 -42.20 -98.46
CA ALA A 546 -60.09 -43.13 -98.55
C ALA A 546 -61.32 -42.49 -99.21
N ARG A 547 -61.64 -41.22 -98.89
CA ARG A 547 -62.74 -40.46 -99.53
C ARG A 547 -62.47 -40.24 -101.02
N ASP A 548 -61.25 -39.90 -101.39
CA ASP A 548 -60.87 -39.70 -102.79
C ASP A 548 -61.00 -41.00 -103.59
N ALA A 549 -60.56 -42.14 -103.02
CA ALA A 549 -60.70 -43.46 -103.65
C ALA A 549 -62.18 -43.87 -103.82
N ALA A 550 -63.01 -43.67 -102.78
CA ALA A 550 -64.44 -43.93 -102.83
C ALA A 550 -65.15 -43.05 -103.88
N GLN A 551 -64.80 -41.77 -103.95
CA GLN A 551 -65.38 -40.82 -104.91
C GLN A 551 -64.99 -41.15 -106.36
N ASP A 552 -63.75 -41.58 -106.60
CA ASP A 552 -63.29 -42.07 -107.90
C ASP A 552 -64.08 -43.34 -108.33
N LEU A 553 -64.33 -44.27 -107.40
CA LEU A 553 -65.15 -45.45 -107.67
C LEU A 553 -66.60 -45.07 -108.03
N ILE A 554 -67.23 -44.16 -107.27
CA ILE A 554 -68.57 -43.64 -107.57
C ILE A 554 -68.62 -43.08 -109.01
N GLY A 555 -67.61 -42.30 -109.39
CA GLY A 555 -67.48 -41.73 -110.74
C GLY A 555 -67.37 -42.77 -111.86
N LYS A 556 -66.87 -43.98 -111.56
CA LYS A 556 -66.71 -45.10 -112.51
C LYS A 556 -67.96 -45.97 -112.69
N THR A 557 -69.02 -45.76 -111.91
CA THR A 557 -70.23 -46.61 -111.96
C THR A 557 -71.06 -46.45 -113.24
N ALA A 558 -70.84 -45.40 -114.05
CA ALA A 558 -71.59 -45.16 -115.29
C ALA A 558 -71.17 -46.11 -116.44
N PRO A 559 -72.09 -46.52 -117.35
CA PRO A 559 -73.50 -46.13 -117.43
C PRO A 559 -74.44 -46.93 -116.50
N VAL A 560 -73.91 -47.92 -115.75
CA VAL A 560 -74.71 -48.88 -114.96
C VAL A 560 -75.11 -48.39 -113.56
N SER A 561 -75.04 -47.08 -113.31
CA SER A 561 -75.28 -46.47 -111.99
C SER A 561 -76.75 -46.52 -111.54
N ASN A 562 -77.69 -46.82 -112.46
CA ASN A 562 -79.13 -46.82 -112.19
C ASN A 562 -79.72 -48.24 -112.00
N GLU A 563 -78.92 -49.27 -112.23
CA GLU A 563 -79.27 -50.66 -112.05
C GLU A 563 -79.36 -50.96 -110.55
N VAL A 564 -80.41 -51.69 -110.15
CA VAL A 564 -80.82 -51.81 -108.74
C VAL A 564 -79.67 -52.15 -107.79
N ALA A 565 -78.84 -53.14 -108.12
CA ALA A 565 -77.72 -53.55 -107.28
C ALA A 565 -76.60 -52.49 -107.20
N THR A 566 -76.23 -51.88 -108.35
CA THR A 566 -75.21 -50.81 -108.40
C THR A 566 -75.68 -49.55 -107.68
N ALA A 567 -76.94 -49.15 -107.87
CA ALA A 567 -77.53 -47.99 -107.21
C ALA A 567 -77.62 -48.17 -105.68
N GLN A 568 -77.94 -49.39 -105.21
CA GLN A 568 -77.93 -49.71 -103.78
C GLN A 568 -76.52 -49.63 -103.18
N ALA A 569 -75.51 -50.21 -103.84
CA ALA A 569 -74.12 -50.15 -103.38
C ALA A 569 -73.59 -48.72 -103.37
N ARG A 570 -73.87 -47.94 -104.44
CA ARG A 570 -73.51 -46.52 -104.52
C ARG A 570 -74.13 -45.70 -103.39
N ASN A 571 -75.43 -45.86 -103.13
CA ASN A 571 -76.10 -45.14 -102.05
C ASN A 571 -75.54 -45.51 -100.66
N ALA A 572 -75.13 -46.76 -100.46
CA ALA A 572 -74.49 -47.20 -99.21
C ALA A 572 -73.13 -46.51 -99.01
N LEU A 573 -72.28 -46.49 -100.04
CA LEU A 573 -71.00 -45.78 -100.01
C LEU A 573 -71.17 -44.27 -99.84
N GLU A 574 -72.12 -43.65 -100.54
CA GLU A 574 -72.49 -42.23 -100.37
C GLU A 574 -72.98 -41.94 -98.94
N SER A 575 -73.69 -42.88 -98.31
CA SER A 575 -74.12 -42.75 -96.91
C SER A 575 -72.95 -42.79 -95.93
N VAL A 576 -71.94 -43.62 -96.17
CA VAL A 576 -70.71 -43.67 -95.36
C VAL A 576 -69.88 -42.39 -95.56
N LEU A 577 -69.75 -41.92 -96.80
CA LEU A 577 -69.10 -40.65 -97.10
C LEU A 577 -69.81 -39.44 -96.48
N ALA A 578 -71.13 -39.45 -96.39
CA ALA A 578 -71.91 -38.40 -95.73
C ALA A 578 -71.71 -38.37 -94.19
N ASN A 579 -71.24 -39.46 -93.60
CA ASN A 579 -70.88 -39.50 -92.19
C ASN A 579 -69.48 -38.89 -92.00
N THR A 580 -69.42 -37.70 -91.39
CA THR A 580 -68.15 -37.00 -91.10
C THR A 580 -67.30 -37.70 -90.04
N LEU A 581 -67.87 -38.63 -89.28
CA LEU A 581 -67.19 -39.44 -88.28
C LEU A 581 -66.81 -40.84 -88.78
N ALA A 582 -67.07 -41.16 -90.05
CA ALA A 582 -66.60 -42.41 -90.66
C ALA A 582 -65.07 -42.40 -90.69
N THR A 583 -64.48 -43.47 -90.17
CA THR A 583 -63.03 -43.67 -90.19
C THR A 583 -62.54 -44.01 -91.60
N ALA A 584 -61.24 -43.88 -91.84
CA ALA A 584 -60.62 -44.36 -93.07
C ALA A 584 -60.98 -45.83 -93.35
N ASN A 585 -60.94 -46.67 -92.32
CA ASN A 585 -61.35 -48.08 -92.43
C ASN A 585 -62.84 -48.23 -92.78
N ASP A 586 -63.75 -47.46 -92.17
CA ASP A 586 -65.19 -47.53 -92.50
C ASP A 586 -65.42 -47.20 -93.99
N ILE A 587 -64.68 -46.22 -94.52
CA ILE A 587 -64.77 -45.79 -95.92
C ILE A 587 -64.14 -46.84 -96.84
N GLU A 588 -62.98 -47.39 -96.49
CA GLU A 588 -62.32 -48.46 -97.23
C GLU A 588 -63.16 -49.75 -97.28
N GLU A 589 -63.77 -50.14 -96.17
CA GLU A 589 -64.67 -51.31 -96.09
C GLU A 589 -65.93 -51.09 -96.92
N ALA A 590 -66.51 -49.88 -96.91
CA ALA A 590 -67.67 -49.55 -97.74
C ALA A 590 -67.35 -49.47 -99.25
N THR A 591 -66.07 -49.27 -99.60
CA THR A 591 -65.61 -49.15 -100.99
C THR A 591 -65.39 -50.52 -101.66
N GLN A 592 -65.12 -51.56 -100.87
CA GLN A 592 -64.92 -52.95 -101.34
C GLN A 592 -66.24 -53.67 -101.59
#